data_AF-A0A1C5V5G1-F1
#
_entry.id   AF-A0A1C5V5G1-F1
#
_cell.length_a   1.000
_cell.length_b   1.000
_cell.length_c   1.000
_cell.angle_alpha   90.00
_cell.angle_beta   90.00
_cell.angle_gamma   90.00
#
_symmetry.space_group_name_H-M   'P 1'
#
loop_
_entity.id
_entity.type
_entity.pdbx_description
1 polymer ?
#
loop_
_entity_poly.entity_id
_entity_poly.type
_entity_poly.pdbx_seq_one_letter_code
_entity_poly.pdbx_strand_id
1 'polypeptide(L)'
;MEEIKARDYARSCGLSETHMRRIFSEYTNMSPSEYLNVVQINKACELLAHGNDSIEDISRAAGYPVLSTFLRNFRKITGLSPSAWRKQGI
;
A
#
# COMPACT_ATOMS: atom_id res chain seq x y z
N MET A 1 -8.10 5.74 10.69
CA MET A 1 -7.39 4.45 10.72
C MET A 1 -6.13 4.69 11.53
N GLU A 2 -5.97 4.00 12.66
CA GLU A 2 -4.80 4.17 13.52
C GLU A 2 -3.54 3.79 12.76
N GLU A 3 -2.58 4.72 12.68
CA GLU A 3 -1.30 4.51 12.00
C GLU A 3 -0.40 3.68 12.92
N ILE A 4 -0.56 2.35 12.91
CA ILE A 4 0.30 1.44 13.66
C ILE A 4 1.66 1.39 12.94
N LYS A 5 2.70 1.92 13.58
CA LYS A 5 4.04 1.96 13.00
C LYS A 5 4.73 0.61 13.27
N ALA A 6 5.70 0.25 12.43
CA ALA A 6 6.49 -0.97 12.62
C ALA A 6 7.10 -1.09 14.03
N ARG A 7 7.43 0.05 14.65
CA ARG A 7 7.91 0.13 16.04
C ARG A 7 6.89 -0.36 17.07
N ASP A 8 5.59 -0.13 16.82
CA ASP A 8 4.51 -0.45 17.74
C ASP A 8 4.24 -1.96 17.72
N TYR A 9 4.28 -2.57 16.53
CA TYR A 9 4.32 -4.03 16.38
C TYR A 9 5.58 -4.65 17.01
N ALA A 10 6.76 -4.08 16.76
CA ALA A 10 8.03 -4.60 17.28
C ALA A 10 8.01 -4.67 18.81
N ARG A 11 7.55 -3.58 19.44
CA ARG A 11 7.38 -3.49 20.90
C ARG A 11 6.37 -4.52 21.43
N SER A 12 5.26 -4.76 20.74
CA SER A 12 4.27 -5.77 21.15
C SER A 12 4.80 -7.21 21.12
N CYS A 13 5.79 -7.49 20.27
CA CYS A 13 6.41 -8.80 20.15
C CYS A 13 7.73 -8.95 20.95
N GLY A 14 8.11 -7.94 21.75
CA GLY A 14 9.40 -7.94 22.48
C GLY A 14 10.64 -7.84 21.58
N LEU A 15 10.48 -7.39 20.34
CA LEU A 15 11.54 -7.27 19.34
C LEU A 15 12.00 -5.81 19.19
N SER A 16 13.28 -5.62 18.87
CA SER A 16 13.74 -4.33 18.36
C SER A 16 13.20 -4.10 16.94
N GLU A 17 13.02 -2.84 16.56
CA GLU A 17 12.53 -2.49 15.21
C GLU A 17 13.43 -3.06 14.11
N THR A 18 14.74 -3.07 14.32
CA THR A 18 15.72 -3.70 13.41
C THR A 18 15.51 -5.19 13.29
N HIS A 19 15.27 -5.90 14.41
CA HIS A 19 15.04 -7.34 14.39
C HIS A 19 13.72 -7.68 13.70
N MET A 20 12.66 -6.90 13.98
CA MET A 20 11.37 -7.07 13.30
C MET A 20 11.49 -6.83 11.80
N ARG A 21 12.19 -5.78 11.36
CA ARG A 21 12.42 -5.53 9.93
C ARG A 21 13.17 -6.69 9.28
N ARG A 22 14.20 -7.23 9.93
CA ARG A 22 14.96 -8.38 9.44
C ARG A 22 14.07 -9.60 9.26
N ILE A 23 13.34 -9.98 10.30
CA ILE A 23 12.41 -11.12 10.28
C ILE A 23 11.35 -10.91 9.19
N PHE A 24 10.72 -9.74 9.15
CA PHE A 24 9.70 -9.45 8.14
C PHE A 24 10.23 -9.59 6.71
N SER A 25 11.41 -9.04 6.43
CA SER A 25 12.05 -9.18 5.11
C SER A 25 12.45 -10.62 4.81
N GLU A 26 12.92 -11.40 5.79
CA GLU A 26 13.26 -12.82 5.61
C GLU A 26 12.04 -13.69 5.25
N TYR A 27 10.87 -13.38 5.82
CA TYR A 27 9.65 -14.15 5.56
C TYR A 27 8.87 -13.67 4.32
N THR A 28 8.98 -12.39 3.96
CA THR A 28 8.19 -11.79 2.86
C THR A 28 9.01 -11.48 1.61
N ASN A 29 10.35 -11.54 1.68
CA ASN A 29 11.27 -11.01 0.68
C ASN A 29 11.02 -9.53 0.33
N MET A 30 10.34 -8.78 1.20
CA MET A 30 10.01 -7.38 1.00
C MET A 30 10.28 -6.59 2.27
N SER A 31 10.71 -5.34 2.13
CA SER A 31 10.69 -4.43 3.27
C SER A 31 9.24 -4.18 3.72
N PRO A 32 9.01 -3.87 5.01
CA PRO A 32 7.68 -3.49 5.49
C PRO A 32 7.02 -2.36 4.69
N SER A 33 7.82 -1.40 4.21
CA SER A 33 7.35 -0.31 3.36
C SER A 33 6.90 -0.77 1.98
N GLU A 34 7.61 -1.72 1.36
CA GLU A 34 7.21 -2.28 0.06
C GLU A 34 5.92 -3.09 0.20
N TYR A 35 5.84 -3.91 1.24
CA TYR A 35 4.63 -4.67 1.53
C TYR A 35 3.42 -3.76 1.79
N LEU A 36 3.60 -2.69 2.57
CA LEU A 36 2.54 -1.70 2.80
C LEU A 36 2.06 -1.09 1.47
N ASN A 37 2.98 -0.73 0.57
CA ASN A 37 2.59 -0.23 -0.75
C ASN A 37 1.77 -1.26 -1.54
N VAL A 38 2.16 -2.54 -1.53
CA VAL A 38 1.38 -3.60 -2.19
C VAL A 38 -0.04 -3.69 -1.61
N VAL A 39 -0.18 -3.72 -0.28
CA VAL A 39 -1.48 -3.76 0.38
C VAL A 39 -2.35 -2.55 0.03
N GLN A 40 -1.77 -1.34 0.09
CA GLN A 40 -2.49 -0.11 -0.24
C GLN A 40 -2.92 -0.06 -1.72
N ILE A 41 -2.06 -0.50 -2.64
CA ILE A 41 -2.40 -0.56 -4.07
C ILE A 41 -3.48 -1.60 -4.34
N ASN A 42 -3.44 -2.77 -3.70
CA ASN A 42 -4.51 -3.77 -3.83
C ASN A 42 -5.86 -3.21 -3.39
N LYS A 43 -5.91 -2.52 -2.24
CA LYS A 43 -7.11 -1.80 -1.80
C LYS A 43 -7.58 -0.75 -2.82
N ALA A 44 -6.65 -0.01 -3.43
CA ALA A 44 -7.01 0.94 -4.47
C ALA A 44 -7.62 0.26 -5.70
N CYS A 45 -7.12 -0.92 -6.11
CA CYS A 45 -7.69 -1.72 -7.19
C CYS A 45 -9.12 -2.16 -6.88
N GLU A 46 -9.39 -2.64 -5.65
CA GLU A 46 -10.75 -3.00 -5.21
C GLU A 46 -11.71 -1.80 -5.30
N LEU A 47 -11.28 -0.63 -4.84
CA LEU A 47 -12.06 0.61 -4.92
C LEU A 47 -12.28 1.06 -6.38
N LEU A 48 -11.29 0.88 -7.25
CA LEU A 48 -11.38 1.20 -8.67
C LEU A 48 -12.35 0.27 -9.42
N ALA A 49 -12.46 -0.99 -9.00
CA ALA A 49 -13.33 -2.00 -9.62
C ALA A 49 -14.81 -1.78 -9.28
N HIS A 50 -15.10 -1.30 -8.07
CA HIS A 50 -16.47 -1.23 -7.55
C HIS A 50 -17.08 0.17 -7.48
N GLY A 51 -16.36 1.21 -7.92
CA GLY A 51 -16.77 2.60 -7.71
C GLY A 51 -16.41 3.58 -8.83
N ASN A 52 -17.09 4.73 -8.80
CA ASN A 52 -16.86 5.86 -9.70
C ASN A 52 -16.15 7.04 -9.02
N ASP A 53 -15.60 6.82 -7.83
CA ASP A 53 -14.89 7.84 -7.07
C ASP A 53 -13.71 8.40 -7.87
N SER A 54 -13.32 9.64 -7.56
CA SER A 54 -12.16 10.24 -8.21
C SER A 54 -10.88 9.46 -7.86
N ILE A 55 -9.88 9.50 -8.73
CA ILE A 55 -8.57 8.87 -8.46
C ILE A 55 -7.93 9.48 -7.20
N GLU A 56 -8.19 10.75 -6.91
CA GLU A 56 -7.71 11.43 -5.71
C GLU A 56 -8.38 10.89 -4.44
N ASP A 57 -9.70 10.70 -4.45
CA ASP A 57 -10.44 10.11 -3.32
C ASP A 57 -9.99 8.69 -3.03
N ILE A 58 -9.82 7.88 -4.08
CA ILE A 58 -9.32 6.50 -3.96
C ILE A 58 -7.92 6.50 -3.37
N SER A 59 -7.04 7.40 -3.81
CA SER A 59 -5.68 7.48 -3.27
C SER A 59 -5.69 7.72 -1.75
N ARG A 60 -6.56 8.62 -1.28
CA ARG A 60 -6.73 8.94 0.14
C ARG A 60 -7.33 7.75 0.91
N ALA A 61 -8.36 7.11 0.37
CA ALA A 61 -9.01 5.95 0.98
C ALA A 61 -8.10 4.70 1.06
N ALA A 62 -7.20 4.56 0.08
CA ALA A 62 -6.16 3.54 0.05
C ALA A 62 -4.99 3.82 1.02
N GLY A 63 -4.94 5.00 1.65
CA GLY A 63 -3.93 5.36 2.63
C GLY A 63 -2.71 6.09 2.05
N TYR A 64 -2.82 6.67 0.86
CA TYR A 64 -1.80 7.57 0.32
C TYR A 64 -2.16 9.03 0.62
N PRO A 65 -1.38 9.72 1.48
CA PRO A 65 -1.60 11.14 1.76
C PRO A 65 -1.19 12.04 0.59
N VAL A 66 -0.32 11.56 -0.31
CA VAL A 66 0.21 12.33 -1.44
C VAL A 66 -0.11 11.60 -2.75
N LEU A 67 -0.90 12.26 -3.61
CA LEU A 67 -1.38 11.70 -4.88
C LEU A 67 -0.23 11.30 -5.81
N SER A 68 0.83 12.09 -5.93
CA SER A 68 1.97 11.78 -6.81
C SER A 68 2.71 10.49 -6.39
N THR A 69 2.77 10.22 -5.08
CA THR A 69 3.33 8.96 -4.56
C THR A 69 2.45 7.78 -4.90
N PHE A 70 1.13 7.93 -4.75
CA PHE A 70 0.16 6.92 -5.18
C PHE A 70 0.32 6.60 -6.67
N LEU A 71 0.29 7.60 -7.55
CA LEU A 71 0.36 7.38 -9.00
C LEU A 71 1.64 6.64 -9.42
N ARG A 72 2.77 7.01 -8.83
CA ARG A 72 4.07 6.35 -9.08
C ARG A 72 4.05 4.89 -8.63
N ASN A 73 3.59 4.63 -7.40
CA ASN A 73 3.59 3.27 -6.84
C ASN A 73 2.53 2.38 -7.51
N PHE A 74 1.36 2.91 -7.81
CA PHE A 74 0.31 2.21 -8.55
C PHE A 74 0.84 1.73 -9.88
N ARG A 75 1.44 2.63 -10.69
CA ARG A 75 2.02 2.23 -11.98
C ARG A 75 3.19 1.26 -11.84
N LYS A 76 4.03 1.43 -10.82
CA LYS A 76 5.14 0.50 -10.55
C LYS A 76 4.64 -0.92 -10.26
N ILE A 77 3.54 -1.06 -9.53
CA ILE A 77 3.01 -2.35 -9.06
C ILE A 77 2.07 -3.00 -10.09
N THR A 78 1.17 -2.22 -10.71
CA THR A 78 0.15 -2.74 -11.63
C THR A 78 0.55 -2.64 -13.10
N GLY A 79 1.60 -1.88 -13.43
CA GLY A 79 2.01 -1.58 -14.80
C GLY A 79 1.19 -0.49 -15.49
N LEU A 80 0.07 -0.04 -14.90
CA LEU A 80 -0.89 0.88 -15.52
C LEU A 80 -1.11 2.13 -14.66
N SER A 81 -1.64 3.20 -15.26
CA SER A 81 -2.19 4.30 -14.44
C SER A 81 -3.54 3.88 -13.85
N PRO A 82 -3.98 4.44 -12.72
CA PRO A 82 -5.28 4.11 -12.12
C PRO A 82 -6.45 4.25 -13.10
N SER A 83 -6.47 5.32 -13.90
CA SER A 83 -7.51 5.54 -14.91
C SER A 83 -7.47 4.51 -16.04
N ALA A 84 -6.28 4.08 -16.46
CA ALA A 84 -6.14 3.04 -17.48
C ALA A 84 -6.55 1.68 -16.92
N TRP A 85 -6.17 1.39 -15.67
CA TRP A 85 -6.54 0.18 -14.95
C TRP A 85 -8.07 0.06 -14.82
N ARG A 86 -8.75 1.12 -14.38
CA ARG A 86 -10.23 1.15 -14.27
C ARG A 86 -10.92 0.85 -15.61
N LYS A 87 -10.38 1.35 -16.73
CA LYS A 87 -10.96 1.13 -18.06
C LYS A 87 -10.87 -0.32 -18.53
N GLN A 88 -10.01 -1.15 -17.94
CA GLN A 88 -9.94 -2.57 -18.29
C GLN A 88 -11.15 -3.37 -17.78
N GLY A 89 -11.90 -2.84 -16.80
CA GLY A 89 -13.11 -3.49 -16.30
C GLY A 89 -12.88 -4.88 -15.70
N ILE A 90 -11.69 -5.11 -15.15
CA ILE A 90 -11.34 -6.35 -14.42
C ILE A 90 -12.07 -6.38 -13.08
#